data_AF-A0A7H8RDS6-F1
#
_entry.id   AF-A0A7H8RDS6-F1
#
_cell.length_a   1.000
_cell.length_b   1.000
_cell.length_c   1.000
_cell.angle_alpha   90.00
_cell.angle_beta   90.00
_cell.angle_gamma   90.00
#
_symmetry.space_group_name_H-M   'P 1'
#
loop_
_entity.id
_entity.type
_entity.pdbx_description
1 polymer ?
#
loop_
_entity_poly.entity_id
_entity_poly.type
_entity_poly.pdbx_seq_one_letter_code
_entity_poly.pdbx_strand_id
1 'polypeptide(L)'
;MVVEIPRGTNEKLEIAKEVRGNPIEQDTIDGKPRRVAAVFHFKGYPCNYGAFPQTWEDPRALDPETNVKGDDDPLDAFLDQGETDWKVMVVDVEDPLATKLNNVSDIEAKMPGFLASLRN
;
A
#
# COMPACT_ATOMS: atom_id res chain seq x y z
N MET A 1 -5.99 8.32 -5.46
CA MET A 1 -5.49 7.55 -4.30
C MET A 1 -5.72 8.38 -3.05
N VAL A 2 -6.22 7.78 -1.97
CA VAL A 2 -6.20 8.40 -0.65
C VAL A 2 -4.86 8.03 -0.03
N VAL A 3 -4.05 9.03 0.31
CA VAL A 3 -2.72 8.79 0.91
C VAL A 3 -2.88 8.69 2.41
N GLU A 4 -2.48 7.56 2.97
CA GLU A 4 -2.51 7.29 4.42
C GLU A 4 -1.14 7.55 5.03
N ILE A 5 -0.07 7.02 4.41
CA ILE A 5 1.28 7.07 4.97
C ILE A 5 2.23 7.72 3.96
N PRO A 6 2.78 8.91 4.24
CA PRO A 6 3.78 9.53 3.39
C PRO A 6 5.07 8.71 3.29
N ARG A 7 5.73 8.75 2.13
CA ARG A 7 7.06 8.15 1.96
C ARG A 7 8.03 8.71 3.00
N GLY A 8 8.78 7.84 3.67
CA GLY A 8 9.79 8.26 4.65
C GLY A 8 9.30 8.23 6.10
N THR A 9 8.01 8.03 6.36
CA THR A 9 7.43 8.00 7.71
C THR A 9 7.23 6.57 8.21
N ASN A 10 7.06 6.40 9.52
CA ASN A 10 7.00 5.08 10.17
C ASN A 10 5.66 4.80 10.83
N GLU A 11 4.82 5.80 11.01
CA GLU A 11 3.53 5.71 11.67
C GLU A 11 2.61 4.90 10.75
N LYS A 12 2.05 3.78 11.26
CA LYS A 12 1.06 3.01 10.50
C LYS A 12 -0.30 3.70 10.64
N LEU A 13 -0.62 4.52 9.66
CA LEU A 13 -1.90 5.21 9.53
C LEU A 13 -2.79 4.41 8.57
N GLU A 14 -4.08 4.31 8.87
CA GLU A 14 -5.05 3.59 8.05
C GLU A 14 -6.44 4.24 8.13
N ILE A 15 -7.25 4.03 7.10
CA ILE A 15 -8.67 4.39 7.10
C ILE A 15 -9.41 3.54 8.14
N ALA A 16 -10.00 4.19 9.14
CA ALA A 16 -10.76 3.50 10.18
C ALA A 16 -12.10 2.98 9.64
N LYS A 17 -12.20 1.67 9.38
CA LYS A 17 -13.42 1.02 8.86
C LYS A 17 -14.63 1.16 9.79
N GLU A 18 -14.40 1.05 11.10
CA GLU A 18 -15.46 1.00 12.12
C GLU A 18 -15.90 2.39 12.63
N VAL A 19 -15.19 3.45 12.27
CA VAL A 19 -15.49 4.81 12.71
C VAL A 19 -16.30 5.53 11.64
N ARG A 20 -17.46 6.07 12.01
CA ARG A 20 -18.32 6.80 11.08
C ARG A 20 -17.55 7.95 10.43
N GLY A 21 -17.55 7.97 9.10
CA GLY A 21 -16.83 8.97 8.30
C GLY A 21 -15.43 8.52 7.89
N ASN A 22 -15.00 7.34 8.34
CA ASN A 22 -13.77 6.67 7.94
C ASN A 22 -12.54 7.60 8.01
N PRO A 23 -12.27 8.25 9.17
CA PRO A 23 -11.09 9.07 9.33
C PRO A 23 -9.82 8.22 9.22
N ILE A 24 -8.71 8.86 8.86
CA ILE A 24 -7.39 8.23 8.93
C ILE A 24 -6.91 8.32 10.38
N GLU A 25 -6.64 7.17 10.98
CA GLU A 25 -6.18 7.04 12.36
C GLU A 25 -4.92 6.17 12.43
N GLN A 26 -4.13 6.34 13.50
CA GLN A 26 -2.95 5.50 13.69
C GLN A 26 -3.36 4.16 14.31
N ASP A 27 -2.97 3.06 13.66
CA ASP A 27 -3.15 1.71 14.16
C ASP A 27 -2.48 1.56 15.55
N THR A 28 -3.04 0.72 16.41
CA THR A 28 -2.51 0.45 17.75
C THR A 28 -2.37 -1.03 18.01
N ILE A 29 -1.22 -1.43 18.58
CA ILE A 29 -1.00 -2.79 19.08
C ILE A 29 -0.84 -2.69 20.60
N ASP A 30 -1.66 -3.43 21.34
CA ASP A 30 -1.68 -3.43 22.81
C ASP A 30 -1.82 -2.01 23.41
N GLY A 31 -2.65 -1.18 22.79
CA GLY A 31 -2.92 0.21 23.20
C GLY A 31 -1.76 1.19 22.94
N LYS A 32 -0.72 0.78 22.22
CA LYS A 32 0.40 1.65 21.82
C LYS A 32 0.34 1.96 20.33
N PRO A 33 0.62 3.21 19.91
CA PRO A 33 0.68 3.58 18.51
C PRO A 33 1.67 2.69 17.74
N ARG A 34 1.19 2.03 16.70
CA ARG A 34 1.98 1.13 15.87
C ARG A 34 2.88 1.93 14.94
N ARG A 35 4.11 1.45 14.80
CA ARG A 35 5.09 1.97 13.85
C ARG A 35 5.70 0.80 13.10
N VAL A 36 5.89 0.94 11.79
CA VAL A 36 6.61 -0.05 10.99
C VAL A 36 8.09 -0.03 11.34
N ALA A 37 8.68 -1.22 11.35
CA ALA A 37 10.09 -1.40 11.61
C ALA A 37 10.94 -0.72 10.54
N ALA A 38 12.15 -0.29 10.92
CA ALA A 38 13.13 0.14 9.95
C ALA A 38 13.68 -1.08 9.21
N VAL A 39 13.44 -1.15 7.91
CA VAL A 39 14.06 -2.15 7.02
C VAL A 39 15.36 -1.57 6.48
N PHE A 40 16.45 -2.35 6.53
CA PHE A 40 17.76 -1.92 6.01
C PHE A 40 17.62 -1.45 4.56
N HIS A 41 18.19 -0.27 4.26
CA HIS A 41 18.08 0.52 3.02
C HIS A 41 16.85 1.45 2.90
N PHE A 42 15.83 1.33 3.75
CA PHE A 42 14.67 2.22 3.76
C PHE A 42 14.57 3.05 5.05
N LYS A 43 14.05 4.27 4.90
CA LYS A 43 13.57 5.08 6.03
C LYS A 43 12.05 4.99 6.00
N GLY A 44 11.45 4.21 6.90
CA GLY A 44 9.99 4.04 6.91
C GLY A 44 9.44 3.46 5.61
N TYR A 45 8.24 3.88 5.21
CA TYR A 45 7.63 3.43 3.96
C TYR A 45 8.41 3.91 2.73
N PRO A 46 8.72 3.03 1.76
CA PRO A 46 9.52 3.37 0.58
C PRO A 46 8.74 4.21 -0.46
N CYS A 47 7.42 4.21 -0.37
CA CYS A 47 6.48 4.89 -1.26
C CYS A 47 5.47 5.71 -0.44
N ASN A 48 4.76 6.63 -1.09
CA ASN A 48 3.49 7.09 -0.53
C ASN A 48 2.52 5.91 -0.57
N TYR A 49 1.93 5.58 0.56
CA TYR A 49 1.07 4.42 0.75
C TYR A 49 -0.37 4.86 1.06
N GLY A 50 -1.32 4.03 0.66
CA GLY A 50 -2.73 4.20 0.95
C GLY A 50 -3.59 3.36 0.01
N ALA A 51 -4.86 3.75 -0.09
CA ALA A 51 -5.88 2.94 -0.76
C ALA A 51 -6.61 3.67 -1.90
N PHE A 52 -7.26 2.88 -2.76
CA PHE A 52 -8.28 3.40 -3.68
C PHE A 52 -9.66 3.43 -3.01
N PRO A 53 -10.33 4.59 -2.93
CA PRO A 53 -11.66 4.66 -2.36
C PRO A 53 -12.66 3.88 -3.23
N GLN A 54 -13.77 3.44 -2.63
CA GLN A 54 -14.82 2.65 -3.30
C GLN A 54 -14.34 1.29 -3.84
N THR A 55 -13.32 0.71 -3.20
CA THR A 55 -12.84 -0.66 -3.44
C THR A 55 -12.93 -1.46 -2.14
N TRP A 56 -12.95 -2.79 -2.26
CA TRP A 56 -13.01 -3.71 -1.12
C TRP A 56 -12.55 -5.10 -1.55
N GLU A 57 -11.56 -5.65 -0.85
CA GLU A 57 -11.05 -7.01 -0.98
C GLU A 57 -12.01 -7.97 -0.24
N ASP A 58 -12.94 -8.61 -0.98
CA ASP A 58 -14.03 -9.39 -0.38
C ASP A 58 -13.52 -10.63 0.41
N PRO A 59 -13.67 -10.68 1.75
CA PRO A 59 -13.17 -11.78 2.58
C PRO A 59 -14.04 -13.05 2.47
N ARG A 60 -15.15 -13.00 1.72
CA ARG A 60 -16.12 -14.10 1.62
C ARG A 60 -15.87 -14.97 0.39
N ALA A 61 -15.14 -14.47 -0.60
CA ALA A 61 -14.81 -15.17 -1.83
C ALA A 61 -13.33 -15.53 -1.88
N LEU A 62 -12.99 -16.64 -2.54
CA LEU A 62 -11.60 -16.91 -2.91
C LEU A 62 -11.28 -16.12 -4.18
N ASP A 63 -10.16 -15.42 -4.16
CA ASP A 63 -9.60 -14.83 -5.37
C ASP A 63 -9.09 -15.95 -6.29
N PRO A 64 -9.40 -15.90 -7.60
CA PRO A 64 -9.06 -16.98 -8.53
C PRO A 64 -7.56 -17.08 -8.85
N GLU A 65 -6.78 -16.03 -8.65
CA GLU A 65 -5.34 -15.99 -8.96
C GLU A 65 -4.50 -16.42 -7.75
N THR A 66 -4.87 -15.98 -6.55
CA THR A 66 -4.13 -16.28 -5.31
C THR A 66 -4.66 -17.52 -4.60
N ASN A 67 -5.93 -17.88 -4.84
CA ASN A 67 -6.66 -18.92 -4.11
C ASN A 67 -6.71 -18.69 -2.58
N VAL A 68 -6.67 -17.42 -2.16
CA VAL A 68 -6.90 -16.96 -0.78
C VAL A 68 -8.04 -15.93 -0.75
N LYS A 69 -8.58 -15.67 0.44
CA LYS A 69 -9.64 -14.67 0.66
C LYS A 69 -9.04 -13.28 0.76
N GLY A 70 -9.81 -12.26 0.41
CA GLY A 70 -9.45 -10.85 0.68
C GLY A 70 -9.33 -10.57 2.18
N ASP A 71 -8.62 -9.50 2.51
CA ASP A 71 -8.29 -9.06 3.86
C ASP A 71 -9.37 -8.17 4.52
N ASP A 72 -10.51 -7.96 3.85
CA ASP A 72 -11.60 -7.09 4.30
C ASP A 72 -11.24 -5.59 4.33
N ASP A 73 -10.20 -5.18 3.61
CA ASP A 73 -9.77 -3.78 3.46
C ASP A 73 -10.00 -3.24 2.03
N PRO A 74 -9.96 -1.91 1.84
CA PRO A 74 -9.86 -1.34 0.50
C PRO A 74 -8.61 -1.84 -0.24
N LEU A 75 -8.65 -1.83 -1.56
CA LEU A 75 -7.52 -2.22 -2.39
C LEU A 75 -6.30 -1.34 -2.11
N ASP A 76 -5.22 -2.00 -1.70
CA ASP A 76 -4.05 -1.39 -1.11
C ASP A 76 -2.87 -1.21 -2.07
N ALA A 77 -1.85 -0.50 -1.59
CA ALA A 77 -0.69 -0.12 -2.38
C ALA A 77 0.67 -0.66 -1.90
N PHE A 78 0.81 -1.67 -1.02
CA PHE A 78 2.01 -2.54 -0.84
C PHE A 78 1.92 -3.64 0.28
N LEU A 79 2.62 -4.80 0.14
CA LEU A 79 2.51 -6.18 0.75
C LEU A 79 1.81 -6.49 2.12
N ASP A 80 1.12 -7.66 2.24
CA ASP A 80 0.85 -8.37 3.53
C ASP A 80 0.65 -9.95 3.49
N GLN A 81 0.49 -10.51 4.70
CA GLN A 81 0.79 -11.84 5.28
C GLN A 81 -0.23 -12.99 5.03
N GLY A 82 -0.36 -13.44 3.79
CA GLY A 82 -1.03 -14.73 3.50
C GLY A 82 -2.54 -14.66 3.32
N GLU A 83 -3.07 -13.46 3.19
CA GLU A 83 -4.38 -13.15 2.60
C GLU A 83 -4.17 -12.64 1.17
N THR A 84 -5.25 -12.58 0.37
CA THR A 84 -5.19 -11.87 -0.91
C THR A 84 -5.10 -10.40 -0.61
N ASP A 85 -4.04 -9.79 -1.12
CA ASP A 85 -3.71 -8.43 -0.81
C ASP A 85 -3.00 -7.78 -2.01
N TRP A 86 -3.82 -7.34 -2.97
CA TRP A 86 -3.35 -6.87 -4.26
C TRP A 86 -2.72 -5.49 -4.14
N LYS A 87 -1.49 -5.35 -4.66
CA LYS A 87 -0.72 -4.10 -4.54
C LYS A 87 -0.62 -3.37 -5.86
N VAL A 88 -1.29 -2.22 -5.96
CA VAL A 88 -1.31 -1.43 -7.19
C VAL A 88 -0.17 -0.40 -7.21
N MET A 89 0.68 -0.49 -8.22
CA MET A 89 1.73 0.50 -8.47
C MET A 89 1.17 1.67 -9.27
N VAL A 90 1.28 2.89 -8.73
CA VAL A 90 0.82 4.12 -9.40
C VAL A 90 1.85 5.24 -9.31
N VAL A 91 1.67 6.23 -10.18
CA VAL A 91 2.42 7.49 -10.17
C VAL A 91 1.42 8.65 -10.12
N ASP A 92 1.79 9.73 -9.43
CA ASP A 92 1.02 10.98 -9.49
C ASP A 92 1.00 11.48 -10.94
N VAL A 93 -0.18 11.89 -11.44
CA VAL A 93 -0.32 12.40 -12.80
C VAL A 93 0.42 13.72 -13.01
N GLU A 94 0.74 14.43 -11.92
CA GLU A 94 1.53 15.66 -11.93
C GLU A 94 3.05 15.39 -11.82
N ASP A 95 3.47 14.13 -11.61
CA ASP A 95 4.90 13.79 -11.54
C ASP A 95 5.59 14.01 -12.90
N PRO A 96 6.81 14.58 -12.95
CA PRO A 96 7.56 14.77 -14.20
C PRO A 96 7.82 13.49 -15.01
N LEU A 97 7.73 12.31 -14.39
CA LEU A 97 7.86 11.01 -15.02
C LEU A 97 6.53 10.39 -15.44
N ALA A 98 5.36 10.95 -15.06
CA ALA A 98 4.04 10.35 -15.31
C ALA A 98 3.82 9.98 -16.79
N THR A 99 4.15 10.90 -17.70
CA THR A 99 4.03 10.68 -19.15
C THR A 99 4.98 9.62 -19.71
N LYS A 100 6.00 9.23 -18.94
CA LYS A 100 7.04 8.26 -19.31
C LYS A 100 6.85 6.89 -18.64
N LEU A 101 5.84 6.75 -17.79
CA LEU A 101 5.54 5.54 -17.01
C LEU A 101 4.13 5.06 -17.36
N ASN A 102 4.01 4.30 -18.46
CA ASN A 102 2.73 3.83 -18.98
C ASN A 102 2.51 2.32 -18.77
N ASN A 103 3.55 1.57 -18.41
CA ASN A 103 3.47 0.16 -18.06
C ASN A 103 4.57 -0.23 -17.05
N VAL A 104 4.47 -1.44 -16.49
CA VAL A 104 5.40 -1.93 -15.45
C VAL A 104 6.86 -1.97 -15.93
N SER A 105 7.11 -2.24 -17.22
CA SER A 105 8.48 -2.29 -17.74
C SER A 105 9.16 -0.91 -17.79
N ASP A 106 8.37 0.17 -17.90
CA ASP A 106 8.88 1.53 -17.86
C ASP A 106 9.46 1.87 -16.47
N ILE A 107 8.92 1.27 -15.41
CA ILE A 107 9.41 1.45 -14.04
C ILE A 107 10.86 0.97 -13.95
N GLU A 108 11.15 -0.25 -14.40
CA GLU A 108 12.52 -0.78 -14.36
C GLU A 108 13.46 0.02 -15.28
N ALA A 109 12.97 0.49 -16.43
CA ALA A 109 13.76 1.31 -17.35
C ALA A 109 14.10 2.72 -16.79
N LYS A 110 13.21 3.31 -15.98
CA LYS A 110 13.41 4.66 -15.40
C LYS A 110 13.97 4.65 -13.99
N MET A 111 13.68 3.58 -13.23
CA MET A 111 14.02 3.38 -11.83
C MET A 111 14.58 1.96 -11.64
N PRO A 112 15.78 1.66 -12.17
CA PRO A 112 16.32 0.30 -12.14
C PRO A 112 16.46 -0.24 -10.71
N GLY A 113 16.03 -1.48 -10.50
CA GLY A 113 16.09 -2.17 -9.21
C GLY A 113 15.03 -1.73 -8.19
N PHE A 114 14.18 -0.74 -8.51
CA PHE A 114 13.16 -0.26 -7.58
C PHE A 114 12.14 -1.35 -7.24
N LEU A 115 11.58 -2.03 -8.24
CA LEU A 115 10.61 -3.12 -8.02
C LEU A 115 11.22 -4.28 -7.21
N ALA A 116 12.50 -4.59 -7.45
CA ALA A 116 13.20 -5.60 -6.69
C ALA A 116 13.40 -5.18 -5.23
N SER A 117 13.70 -3.89 -4.99
CA SER A 117 13.89 -3.36 -3.63
C SER A 117 12.62 -3.43 -2.78
N LEU A 118 11.45 -3.38 -3.41
CA LEU A 118 10.18 -3.45 -2.71
C LEU A 118 9.79 -4.88 -2.31
N ARG A 119 10.33 -5.92 -2.95
CA ARG A 119 9.95 -7.32 -2.66
C ARG A 119 10.68 -7.96 -1.47
N ASN A 120 11.67 -7.26 -0.89
CA ASN A 120 12.64 -7.83 0.06
C ASN A 120 12.41 -7.38 1.51
#